data_AF-A0AAN8KN29-F1
#
_entry.id   AF-A0AAN8KN29-F1
#
_cell.length_a   1.000
_cell.length_b   1.000
_cell.length_c   1.000
_cell.angle_alpha   90.00
_cell.angle_beta   90.00
_cell.angle_gamma   90.00
#
_symmetry.space_group_name_H-M   'P 1'
#
loop_
_entity.id
_entity.type
_entity.pdbx_description
1 polymer ?
#
loop_
_entity_poly.entity_id
_entity_poly.type
_entity_poly.pdbx_seq_one_letter_code
_entity_poly.pdbx_strand_id
1 'polypeptide(L)'
;MQLTNGSHGDMVLPEDIVLPLKDRLMLEELEHRLAGNEELQEKLVMFLAAKGGKSVKDSVRRMFACLFSNDLSRFCNWTGLGHKISFRQLALKSIVHIAIRKNPSTKEATESQHF
;
A
#
# COMPACT_ATOMS: atom_id res chain seq x y z
N MET A 1 10.79 26.45 29.08
CA MET A 1 9.82 26.55 27.98
C MET A 1 9.73 25.18 27.32
N GLN A 2 8.67 24.43 27.58
CA GLN A 2 8.40 23.17 26.90
C GLN A 2 7.61 23.48 25.63
N LEU A 3 8.15 23.12 24.47
CA LEU A 3 7.37 22.99 23.24
C LEU A 3 7.41 21.51 22.84
N THR A 4 6.23 20.94 23.06
CA THR A 4 5.68 19.63 22.74
C THR A 4 6.44 18.77 21.73
N ASN A 5 6.77 17.56 22.19
CA ASN A 5 7.02 16.37 21.38
C ASN A 5 6.13 16.38 20.13
N GLY A 6 6.76 16.36 18.95
CA GLY A 6 6.08 15.94 17.73
C GLY A 6 5.60 14.51 17.93
N SER A 7 4.31 14.37 18.23
CA SER A 7 3.62 13.10 18.23
C SER A 7 3.80 12.48 16.84
N HIS A 8 4.78 11.58 16.74
CA HIS A 8 4.72 10.47 15.83
C HIS A 8 3.51 9.68 16.31
N GLY A 9 2.32 10.10 15.88
CA GLY A 9 1.09 9.36 16.13
C GLY A 9 1.39 7.95 15.66
N ASP A 10 1.34 7.01 16.59
CA ASP A 10 1.68 5.61 16.37
C ASP A 10 1.13 5.21 14.99
N MET A 11 2.02 4.94 14.03
CA MET A 11 1.65 4.49 12.69
C MET A 11 1.19 3.03 12.78
N VAL A 12 0.11 2.83 13.51
CA VAL A 12 -0.48 1.55 13.81
C VAL A 12 -1.72 1.45 12.94
N LEU A 13 -1.71 0.46 12.05
CA LEU A 13 -2.92 0.06 11.36
C LEU A 13 -3.94 -0.40 12.40
N PRO A 14 -5.25 -0.19 12.18
CA PRO A 14 -6.28 -0.75 13.05
C PRO A 14 -6.03 -2.25 13.33
N GLU A 15 -6.25 -2.70 14.57
CA GLU A 15 -5.92 -4.05 15.03
C GLU A 15 -6.58 -5.16 14.20
N ASP A 16 -7.71 -4.84 13.58
CA ASP A 16 -8.49 -5.72 12.73
C ASP A 16 -7.99 -5.79 11.28
N ILE A 17 -6.97 -5.01 10.91
CA ILE A 17 -6.28 -5.10 9.62
C ILE A 17 -5.10 -6.06 9.75
N VAL A 18 -5.29 -7.28 9.27
CA VAL A 18 -4.24 -8.32 9.27
C VAL A 18 -3.51 -8.34 7.94
N LEU A 19 -2.23 -7.99 7.94
CA LEU A 19 -1.33 -8.09 6.80
C LEU A 19 -0.25 -9.16 7.05
N PRO A 20 0.21 -9.89 6.01
CA PRO A 20 -0.26 -9.81 4.62
C PRO A 20 -1.63 -10.50 4.43
N LEU A 21 -2.35 -10.06 3.41
CA LEU A 21 -3.62 -10.64 2.98
C LEU A 21 -3.38 -12.06 2.43
N LYS A 22 -4.14 -13.03 2.95
CA LYS A 22 -3.91 -14.46 2.69
C LYS A 22 -4.79 -14.99 1.56
N ASP A 23 -5.98 -14.45 1.43
CA ASP A 23 -6.98 -14.93 0.49
C ASP A 23 -7.81 -13.78 -0.08
N ARG A 24 -8.71 -14.15 -0.98
CA ARG A 24 -9.59 -13.22 -1.69
C ARG A 24 -10.60 -12.55 -0.76
N LEU A 25 -11.09 -13.24 0.28
CA LEU A 25 -12.06 -12.68 1.22
C LEU A 25 -11.42 -11.53 2.02
N MET A 26 -10.19 -11.74 2.52
CA MET A 26 -9.45 -10.68 3.22
C MET A 26 -9.21 -9.46 2.32
N LEU A 27 -8.93 -9.68 1.03
CA LEU A 27 -8.74 -8.61 0.07
C LEU A 27 -10.04 -7.84 -0.19
N GLU A 28 -11.15 -8.54 -0.43
CA GLU A 28 -12.46 -7.94 -0.67
C GLU A 28 -12.95 -7.15 0.56
N GLU A 29 -12.74 -7.68 1.77
CA GLU A 29 -13.05 -6.99 3.02
C GLU A 29 -12.21 -5.72 3.18
N LEU A 30 -10.90 -5.78 2.94
CA LEU A 30 -10.05 -4.60 3.00
C LEU A 30 -10.51 -3.54 1.98
N GLU A 31 -10.79 -3.95 0.74
CA GLU A 31 -11.25 -3.06 -0.32
C GLU A 31 -12.58 -2.39 0.03
N HIS A 32 -13.54 -3.15 0.59
CA HIS A 32 -14.79 -2.60 1.09
C HIS A 32 -14.55 -1.58 2.21
N ARG A 33 -13.65 -1.87 3.16
CA ARG A 33 -13.34 -0.95 4.25
C ARG A 33 -12.62 0.31 3.79
N LEU A 34 -11.81 0.21 2.74
CA LEU A 34 -11.17 1.37 2.13
C LEU A 34 -12.19 2.27 1.43
N ALA A 35 -13.31 1.72 0.96
CA ALA A 35 -14.37 2.50 0.34
C ALA A 35 -15.00 3.49 1.34
N GLY A 36 -14.78 4.78 1.12
CA GLY A 36 -15.33 5.85 1.97
C GLY A 36 -14.63 6.08 3.30
N ASN A 37 -13.53 5.36 3.60
CA ASN A 37 -12.75 5.54 4.83
C ASN A 37 -11.38 6.21 4.54
N GLU A 38 -11.37 7.54 4.50
CA GLU A 38 -10.17 8.33 4.22
C GLU A 38 -9.08 8.15 5.29
N GLU A 39 -9.48 8.00 6.55
CA GLU A 39 -8.54 7.81 7.67
C GLU A 39 -7.78 6.48 7.53
N LEU A 40 -8.49 5.40 7.19
CA LEU A 40 -7.87 4.09 6.94
C LEU A 40 -6.95 4.14 5.71
N GLN A 41 -7.38 4.81 4.63
CA GLN A 41 -6.55 5.01 3.45
C GLN A 41 -5.25 5.74 3.80
N GLU A 42 -5.32 6.82 4.59
CA GLU A 42 -4.13 7.57 5.00
C GLU A 42 -3.21 6.75 5.90
N LYS A 43 -3.75 6.04 6.89
CA LYS A 43 -2.98 5.12 7.74
C LYS A 43 -2.26 4.06 6.92
N LEU A 44 -2.94 3.45 5.94
CA LEU A 44 -2.33 2.44 5.08
C LEU A 44 -1.27 3.03 4.14
N VAL A 45 -1.50 4.23 3.60
CA VAL A 45 -0.49 4.96 2.83
C VAL A 45 0.77 5.21 3.67
N MET A 46 0.63 5.72 4.89
CA MET A 46 1.77 6.00 5.78
C MET A 46 2.54 4.73 6.14
N PHE A 47 1.81 3.66 6.49
CA PHE A 47 2.38 2.34 6.77
C PHE A 47 3.23 1.84 5.59
N LEU A 48 2.67 1.87 4.37
CA LEU A 48 3.38 1.41 3.17
C LEU A 48 4.57 2.31 2.80
N ALA A 49 4.42 3.63 2.91
CA ALA A 49 5.49 4.59 2.63
C ALA A 49 6.71 4.34 3.53
N ALA A 50 6.48 4.01 4.82
CA ALA A 50 7.54 3.65 5.76
C ALA A 50 8.24 2.32 5.43
N LYS A 51 7.56 1.40 4.73
CA LYS A 51 8.15 0.13 4.23
C LYS A 51 8.82 0.27 2.86
N GLY A 52 8.77 1.45 2.26
CA GLY A 52 9.37 1.76 0.96
C GLY A 52 10.89 1.58 0.92
N GLY A 53 11.41 1.53 -0.31
CA GLY A 53 12.80 1.21 -0.63
C GLY A 53 13.58 2.37 -1.25
N LYS A 54 14.84 2.11 -1.63
CA LYS A 54 15.75 3.12 -2.21
C LYS A 54 15.43 3.51 -3.65
N SER A 55 14.56 2.76 -4.32
CA SER A 55 14.09 3.03 -5.68
C SER A 55 12.60 2.73 -5.79
N VAL A 56 11.95 3.20 -6.87
CA VAL A 56 10.54 2.91 -7.13
C VAL A 56 10.31 1.39 -7.21
N LYS A 57 11.14 0.68 -7.98
CA LYS A 57 11.05 -0.79 -8.12
C LYS A 57 11.18 -1.52 -6.78
N ASP A 58 12.15 -1.12 -5.96
CA ASP A 58 12.36 -1.70 -4.63
C ASP A 58 11.19 -1.39 -3.70
N SER A 59 10.67 -0.16 -3.75
CA SER A 59 9.50 0.26 -2.97
C SER A 59 8.26 -0.55 -3.32
N VAL A 60 7.93 -0.67 -4.61
CA VAL A 60 6.82 -1.48 -5.09
C VAL A 60 6.96 -2.91 -4.60
N ARG A 61 8.12 -3.53 -4.78
CA ARG A 61 8.37 -4.90 -4.34
C ARG A 61 8.13 -5.08 -2.84
N ARG A 62 8.67 -4.19 -2.01
CA ARG A 62 8.54 -4.26 -0.55
C ARG A 62 7.10 -4.01 -0.09
N MET A 63 6.41 -3.03 -0.67
CA MET A 63 5.01 -2.74 -0.38
C MET A 63 4.10 -3.92 -0.74
N PHE A 64 4.29 -4.52 -1.92
CA PHE A 64 3.52 -5.70 -2.33
C PHE A 64 3.80 -6.91 -1.43
N ALA A 65 5.05 -7.13 -1.03
CA ALA A 65 5.39 -8.20 -0.08
C ALA A 65 4.78 -8.00 1.32
N CYS A 66 4.49 -6.74 1.70
CA CYS A 66 3.73 -6.45 2.93
C CYS A 66 2.22 -6.66 2.75
N LEU A 67 1.68 -6.35 1.57
CA LEU A 67 0.23 -6.41 1.32
C LEU A 67 -0.26 -7.83 1.05
N PHE A 68 0.47 -8.62 0.25
CA PHE A 68 -0.02 -9.89 -0.26
C PHE A 68 0.86 -11.05 0.20
N SER A 69 0.21 -12.13 0.62
CA SER A 69 0.88 -13.42 0.76
C SER A 69 1.31 -13.93 -0.63
N ASN A 70 2.26 -14.87 -0.65
CA ASN A 70 2.66 -15.53 -1.90
C ASN A 70 1.48 -16.25 -2.56
N ASP A 71 0.59 -16.85 -1.77
CA ASP A 71 -0.58 -17.56 -2.28
C ASP A 71 -1.56 -16.61 -2.96
N LEU A 72 -1.92 -15.50 -2.29
CA LEU A 72 -2.82 -14.49 -2.88
C LEU A 72 -2.20 -13.82 -4.11
N SER A 73 -0.90 -13.57 -4.09
CA SER A 73 -0.17 -12.94 -5.21
C SER A 73 -0.31 -13.74 -6.52
N ARG A 74 -0.52 -15.06 -6.47
CA ARG A 74 -0.71 -15.90 -7.67
C ARG A 74 -2.05 -15.66 -8.36
N PHE A 75 -3.05 -15.20 -7.60
CA PHE A 75 -4.42 -14.94 -8.06
C PHE A 75 -4.68 -13.47 -8.38
N CYS A 76 -3.68 -12.61 -8.20
CA CYS A 76 -3.75 -11.19 -8.53
C CYS A 76 -2.76 -10.86 -9.65
N ASN A 77 -3.18 -10.07 -10.63
CA ASN A 77 -2.28 -9.48 -11.61
C ASN A 77 -2.77 -8.07 -11.96
N TRP A 78 -1.99 -7.34 -12.78
CA TRP A 78 -2.30 -5.94 -13.06
C TRP A 78 -3.67 -5.74 -13.75
N THR A 79 -4.01 -6.60 -14.72
CA THR A 79 -5.18 -6.41 -15.60
C THR A 79 -6.41 -7.23 -15.22
N GLY A 80 -6.26 -8.32 -14.47
CA GLY A 80 -7.30 -9.31 -14.17
C GLY A 80 -7.45 -10.43 -15.20
N LEU A 81 -6.48 -10.60 -16.11
CA LEU A 81 -6.61 -11.59 -17.19
C LEU A 81 -6.68 -13.02 -16.65
N GLY A 82 -7.59 -13.83 -17.22
CA GLY A 82 -7.74 -15.25 -16.86
C GLY A 82 -8.44 -15.49 -15.53
N HIS A 83 -9.49 -14.71 -15.23
CA HIS A 83 -10.28 -14.80 -13.99
C HIS A 83 -9.50 -14.45 -12.71
N LYS A 84 -8.37 -13.77 -12.86
CA LYS A 84 -7.57 -13.24 -11.75
C LYS A 84 -8.10 -11.89 -11.30
N ILE A 85 -7.76 -11.51 -10.07
CA ILE A 85 -8.13 -10.22 -9.50
C ILE A 85 -7.32 -9.12 -10.20
N SER A 86 -8.02 -8.08 -10.69
CA SER A 86 -7.42 -6.94 -11.38
C SER A 86 -6.91 -5.91 -10.38
N PHE A 87 -5.61 -5.90 -10.10
CA PHE A 87 -5.01 -4.94 -9.16
C PHE A 87 -5.28 -3.49 -9.57
N ARG A 88 -5.28 -3.19 -10.88
CA ARG A 88 -5.55 -1.83 -11.37
C ARG A 88 -6.93 -1.29 -10.97
N GLN A 89 -7.89 -2.17 -10.72
CA GLN A 89 -9.26 -1.80 -10.35
C GLN A 89 -9.45 -1.68 -8.83
N LEU A 90 -8.46 -2.07 -8.03
CA LEU A 90 -8.50 -2.02 -6.57
C LEU A 90 -8.19 -0.61 -6.03
N ALA A 91 -8.81 -0.23 -4.93
CA ALA A 91 -8.46 0.96 -4.15
C ALA A 91 -7.00 0.90 -3.68
N LEU A 92 -6.50 -0.30 -3.33
CA LEU A 92 -5.09 -0.54 -3.00
C LEU A 92 -4.11 0.00 -4.05
N LYS A 93 -4.47 0.04 -5.34
CA LYS A 93 -3.61 0.63 -6.38
C LYS A 93 -3.35 2.11 -6.14
N SER A 94 -4.37 2.87 -5.74
CA SER A 94 -4.22 4.29 -5.45
C SER A 94 -3.38 4.50 -4.19
N ILE A 95 -3.59 3.67 -3.17
CA ILE A 95 -2.83 3.69 -1.91
C ILE A 95 -1.35 3.42 -2.16
N VAL A 96 -1.01 2.35 -2.90
CA VAL A 96 0.39 2.05 -3.25
C VAL A 96 1.02 3.19 -4.04
N HIS A 97 0.29 3.76 -5.01
CA HIS A 97 0.81 4.86 -5.81
C HIS A 97 1.10 6.12 -4.97
N ILE A 98 0.22 6.48 -4.03
CA ILE A 98 0.44 7.60 -3.11
C ILE A 98 1.60 7.28 -2.15
N ALA A 99 1.68 6.05 -1.64
CA ALA A 99 2.74 5.61 -0.74
C ALA A 99 4.13 5.69 -1.39
N ILE A 100 4.25 5.35 -2.67
CA ILE A 100 5.51 5.50 -3.44
C ILE A 100 5.94 6.97 -3.49
N ARG A 101 5.00 7.90 -3.72
CA ARG A 101 5.31 9.35 -3.76
C ARG A 101 5.65 9.91 -2.39
N LYS A 102 5.05 9.37 -1.32
CA LYS A 102 5.33 9.77 0.07
C LYS A 102 6.59 9.13 0.64
N ASN A 103 7.14 8.07 0.05
CA ASN A 103 8.37 7.45 0.52
C ASN A 103 9.54 8.45 0.40
N PRO A 104 10.22 8.79 1.51
CA PRO A 104 11.31 9.78 1.53
C PRO A 104 12.44 9.48 0.53
N SER A 105 12.72 8.20 0.25
CA SER A 105 13.78 7.78 -0.68
C SER A 105 13.40 7.90 -2.15
N THR A 106 12.11 8.05 -2.46
CA THR A 106 11.58 8.16 -3.83
C THR A 106 10.80 9.46 -4.08
N LYS A 107 10.72 10.33 -3.07
CA LYS A 107 9.98 11.61 -3.12
C LYS A 107 10.46 12.56 -4.22
N GLU A 108 11.74 12.50 -4.55
CA GLU A 108 12.42 13.32 -5.58
C GLU A 108 12.67 12.54 -6.89
N ALA A 109 12.29 11.26 -6.95
CA ALA A 109 12.54 10.43 -8.12
C ALA A 109 11.60 10.84 -9.26
N THR A 110 12.08 11.76 -10.10
CA THR A 110 11.42 12.14 -11.34
C THR A 110 11.59 10.96 -12.31
N GLU A 111 10.50 10.29 -12.64
CA GLU A 111 10.50 9.22 -13.63
C GLU A 111 10.67 9.87 -15.00
N SER A 112 11.91 9.92 -15.51
CA SER A 112 12.16 10.26 -16.90
C SER A 112 11.54 9.16 -17.76
N GLN A 113 10.32 9.39 -18.26
CA GLN A 113 9.68 8.52 -19.23
C GLN A 113 10.49 8.56 -20.52
N HIS A 114 11.31 7.53 -20.75
CA HIS A 114 11.83 7.24 -22.09
C HIS A 114 10.98 6.09 -22.64
N PHE A 115 10.10 6.44 -23.59
CA PHE A 115 9.45 5.48 -24.47
C PHE A 115 10.46 4.94 -25.49
#